data_AF-A0A7W0A451-F1
#
_entry.id   AF-A0A7W0A451-F1
#
_cell.length_a   1.000
_cell.length_b   1.000
_cell.length_c   1.000
_cell.angle_alpha   90.00
_cell.angle_beta   90.00
_cell.angle_gamma   90.00
#
_symmetry.space_group_name_H-M   'P 1'
#
loop_
_entity.id
_entity.type
_entity.pdbx_description
1 polymer ?
#
loop_
_entity_poly.entity_id
_entity_poly.type
_entity_poly.pdbx_seq_one_letter_code
_entity_poly.pdbx_strand_id
1 'polypeptide(L)'
;MINQQVLDKLEFPEVRRRLSVHCQYSVASDLARHLTPTPDRRVAETWIATTAEARYLLDSFPEFSVGGARDIRELLTKVEKGARLQPSELLMIMDTLAAARRLKRMFIKLPDYEERFPNLLDIIDGIENVHRLESPLEQSIGPRGDVLDSASVELARLRKAVRVAHSRLTERLNNLRSSSRVGSAMQENIVTVREGRYVIPIRADARNVVRGIVHGTSASGQTLFIEPFDVVELNNSWRERQADEQQEVTRILDDLSEKVADHSDALRRMVDAVAEVDLALAKARYSRAIDATRPVFHDTTTAAQRVRPEDVAHTSHIVSLKEARHPLLNPGTVVPLSLDIGADFRVLLITGPNTGGKTVALKTVGLLTLMAQSGMFIPAAAHSELSVFPEVFVDIGDEQSIEQSLSTFSSHVTNIV
;
A
#
# COMPACT_ATOMS: atom_id res chain seq x y z
N MET A 1 4.95 5.54 26.47
CA MET A 1 4.55 5.83 25.07
C MET A 1 4.03 7.26 25.07
N ILE A 2 4.48 8.12 24.16
CA ILE A 2 4.09 9.54 24.18
C ILE A 2 2.58 9.68 23.99
N ASN A 3 1.92 10.47 24.85
CA ASN A 3 0.47 10.63 24.87
C ASN A 3 -0.07 11.23 23.56
N GLN A 4 -1.17 10.70 23.04
CA GLN A 4 -1.82 11.20 21.82
C GLN A 4 -2.18 12.69 21.90
N GLN A 5 -2.60 13.18 23.08
CA GLN A 5 -2.90 14.60 23.29
C GLN A 5 -1.67 15.50 23.05
N VAL A 6 -0.47 15.00 23.38
CA VAL A 6 0.79 15.72 23.13
C VAL A 6 1.09 15.76 21.64
N LEU A 7 0.90 14.65 20.93
CA LEU A 7 1.07 14.60 19.47
C LEU A 7 0.13 15.59 18.77
N ASP A 8 -1.13 15.68 19.22
CA ASP A 8 -2.14 16.57 18.65
C ASP A 8 -1.82 18.04 18.95
N LYS A 9 -1.47 18.39 20.21
CA LYS A 9 -1.07 19.76 20.60
C LYS A 9 0.18 20.25 19.84
N LEU A 10 1.11 19.36 19.51
CA LEU A 10 2.29 19.64 18.71
C LEU A 10 2.05 19.54 17.20
N GLU A 11 0.84 19.21 16.76
CA GLU A 11 0.48 19.09 15.34
C GLU A 11 1.29 18.00 14.59
N PHE A 12 1.76 16.98 15.33
CA PHE A 12 2.50 15.86 14.74
C PHE A 12 1.70 15.07 13.68
N PRO A 13 0.37 14.87 13.80
CA PRO A 13 -0.42 14.25 12.74
C PRO A 13 -0.31 14.95 11.39
N GLU A 14 -0.12 16.28 11.36
CA GLU A 14 0.06 17.04 10.12
C GLU A 14 1.44 16.78 9.50
N VAL A 15 2.49 16.62 10.31
CA VAL A 15 3.81 16.17 9.83
C VAL A 15 3.71 14.78 9.21
N ARG A 16 3.02 13.83 9.86
CA ARG A 16 2.77 12.49 9.31
C ARG A 16 2.00 12.52 7.99
N ARG A 17 0.99 13.40 7.90
CA ARG A 17 0.22 13.60 6.68
C ARG A 17 1.12 14.10 5.54
N ARG A 18 1.96 15.10 5.79
CA ARG A 18 2.94 15.59 4.79
C ARG A 18 3.93 14.52 4.38
N LEU A 19 4.47 13.73 5.32
CA LEU A 19 5.33 12.59 5.04
C LEU A 19 4.64 11.56 4.13
N SER A 20 3.37 11.23 4.41
CA SER A 20 2.62 10.19 3.67
C SER A 20 2.48 10.47 2.17
N VAL A 21 2.49 11.75 1.77
CA VAL A 21 2.43 12.16 0.35
C VAL A 21 3.73 11.83 -0.41
N HIS A 22 4.84 11.59 0.31
CA HIS A 22 6.12 11.20 -0.28
C HIS A 22 6.31 9.67 -0.42
N CYS A 23 5.33 8.88 0.04
CA CYS A 23 5.28 7.43 -0.17
C CYS A 23 4.81 7.12 -1.60
N GLN A 24 5.42 6.10 -2.21
CA GLN A 24 5.01 5.58 -3.52
C GLN A 24 4.11 4.35 -3.39
N TYR A 25 4.08 3.72 -2.22
CA TYR A 25 3.27 2.54 -1.92
C TYR A 25 2.19 2.88 -0.89
N SER A 26 0.95 2.41 -1.11
CA SER A 26 -0.19 2.71 -0.25
C SER A 26 0.00 2.23 1.19
N VAL A 27 0.59 1.04 1.39
CA VAL A 27 0.86 0.50 2.72
C VAL A 27 1.89 1.36 3.46
N ALA A 28 2.94 1.82 2.77
CA ALA A 28 3.91 2.76 3.36
C ALA A 28 3.27 4.10 3.71
N SER A 29 2.34 4.59 2.87
CA SER A 29 1.56 5.79 3.16
C SER A 29 0.72 5.62 4.44
N ASP A 30 0.16 4.44 4.69
CA ASP A 30 -0.55 4.15 5.92
C ASP A 30 0.39 4.05 7.12
N LEU A 31 1.57 3.42 6.97
CA LEU A 31 2.60 3.40 8.00
C LEU A 31 3.07 4.81 8.38
N ALA A 32 3.31 5.67 7.38
CA ALA A 32 3.66 7.08 7.60
C ALA A 32 2.58 7.81 8.42
N ARG A 33 1.30 7.57 8.09
CA ARG A 33 0.15 8.14 8.82
C ARG A 33 -0.01 7.61 10.23
N HIS A 34 0.62 6.50 10.61
CA HIS A 34 0.54 5.93 11.95
C HIS A 34 1.90 5.91 12.68
N LEU A 35 2.91 6.56 12.10
CA LEU A 35 4.24 6.64 12.68
C LEU A 35 4.18 7.26 14.08
N THR A 36 4.88 6.64 15.01
CA THR A 36 4.98 7.09 16.41
C THR A 36 6.43 7.33 16.81
N PRO A 37 6.68 8.25 17.76
CA PRO A 37 8.00 8.45 18.33
C PRO A 37 8.34 7.32 19.31
N THR A 38 9.58 6.81 19.25
CA THR A 38 10.08 5.84 20.23
C THR A 38 10.74 6.55 21.41
N PRO A 39 10.54 6.07 22.65
CA PRO A 39 11.34 6.49 23.81
C PRO A 39 12.67 5.73 23.92
N ASP A 40 12.88 4.68 23.12
CA ASP A 40 14.11 3.88 23.13
C ASP A 40 15.15 4.51 22.19
N ARG A 41 16.26 4.96 22.78
CA ARG A 41 17.36 5.59 22.05
C ARG A 41 17.94 4.71 20.95
N ARG A 42 18.15 3.42 21.23
CA ARG A 42 18.76 2.51 20.26
C ARG A 42 17.85 2.36 19.04
N VAL A 43 16.54 2.28 19.26
CA VAL A 43 15.55 2.23 18.18
C VAL A 43 15.54 3.53 17.38
N ALA A 44 15.58 4.69 18.05
CA ALA A 44 15.62 5.99 17.37
C ALA A 44 16.89 6.16 16.52
N GLU A 45 18.04 5.74 17.05
CA GLU A 45 19.33 5.75 16.34
C GLU A 45 19.29 4.86 15.10
N THR A 46 18.77 3.64 15.21
CA THR A 46 18.54 2.75 14.05
C THR A 46 17.64 3.42 13.03
N TRP A 47 16.49 3.97 13.41
CA TRP A 47 15.56 4.60 12.46
C TRP A 47 16.14 5.83 11.75
N ILE A 48 16.92 6.66 12.46
CA ILE A 48 17.64 7.78 11.85
C ILE A 48 18.73 7.26 10.90
N ALA A 49 19.45 6.20 11.27
CA ALA A 49 20.47 5.58 10.41
C ALA A 49 19.85 5.03 9.12
N THR A 50 18.74 4.29 9.20
CA THR A 50 17.97 3.82 8.02
C THR A 50 17.55 4.98 7.12
N THR A 51 17.12 6.10 7.71
CA THR A 51 16.73 7.29 6.93
C THR A 51 17.94 7.97 6.28
N ALA A 52 19.10 7.95 6.94
CA ALA A 52 20.35 8.44 6.37
C ALA A 52 20.83 7.59 5.19
N GLU A 53 20.74 6.26 5.30
CA GLU A 53 21.00 5.33 4.22
C GLU A 53 20.07 5.57 3.03
N ALA A 54 18.76 5.69 3.29
CA ALA A 54 17.76 5.98 2.26
C ALA A 54 18.00 7.33 1.58
N ARG A 55 18.46 8.33 2.35
CA ARG A 55 18.83 9.64 1.82
C ARG A 55 20.03 9.55 0.88
N TYR A 56 21.10 8.90 1.34
CA TYR A 56 22.29 8.67 0.54
C TYR A 56 22.02 7.84 -0.72
N LEU A 57 21.16 6.82 -0.61
CA LEU A 57 20.70 6.00 -1.71
C LEU A 57 20.02 6.86 -2.79
N LEU A 58 19.07 7.72 -2.41
CA LEU A 58 18.38 8.60 -3.37
C LEU A 58 19.28 9.72 -3.92
N ASP A 59 20.30 10.17 -3.16
CA ASP A 59 21.27 11.17 -3.63
C ASP A 59 22.23 10.53 -4.67
N SER A 60 22.62 9.27 -4.47
CA SER A 60 23.53 8.54 -5.36
C SER A 60 22.83 7.87 -6.55
N PHE A 61 21.59 7.41 -6.36
CA PHE A 61 20.82 6.62 -7.32
C PHE A 61 19.37 7.13 -7.39
N PRO A 62 19.10 8.26 -8.08
CA PRO A 62 17.78 8.90 -8.10
C PRO A 62 16.64 8.04 -8.65
N GLU A 63 16.96 7.06 -9.51
CA GLU A 63 15.99 6.14 -10.13
C GLU A 63 15.53 5.00 -9.19
N PHE A 64 16.13 4.87 -8.00
CA PHE A 64 15.73 3.83 -7.05
C PHE A 64 14.31 4.07 -6.54
N SER A 65 13.43 3.09 -6.73
CA SER A 65 12.01 3.21 -6.40
C SER A 65 11.38 1.87 -6.02
N VAL A 66 10.26 1.94 -5.29
CA VAL A 66 9.47 0.78 -4.80
C VAL A 66 8.23 0.54 -5.69
N GLY A 67 8.15 1.22 -6.83
CA GLY A 67 6.96 1.24 -7.68
C GLY A 67 6.49 -0.14 -8.14
N GLY A 68 5.18 -0.29 -8.33
CA GLY A 68 4.54 -1.48 -8.89
C GLY A 68 3.98 -2.47 -7.86
N ALA A 69 4.27 -2.32 -6.57
CA ALA A 69 3.63 -3.08 -5.51
C ALA A 69 2.20 -2.58 -5.26
N ARG A 70 1.28 -3.51 -4.96
CA ARG A 70 -0.12 -3.23 -4.60
C ARG A 70 -0.44 -3.83 -3.23
N ASP A 71 -1.35 -3.19 -2.52
CA ASP A 71 -1.79 -3.68 -1.20
C ASP A 71 -2.64 -4.94 -1.37
N ILE A 72 -2.09 -6.06 -0.92
CA ILE A 72 -2.73 -7.37 -0.96
C ILE A 72 -3.21 -7.84 0.43
N ARG A 73 -3.09 -7.01 1.48
CA ARG A 73 -3.39 -7.43 2.87
C ARG A 73 -4.82 -7.95 3.02
N GLU A 74 -5.78 -7.31 2.35
CA GLU A 74 -7.18 -7.75 2.34
C GLU A 74 -7.36 -9.09 1.63
N LEU A 75 -6.63 -9.33 0.54
CA LEU A 75 -6.65 -10.61 -0.19
C LEU A 75 -6.08 -11.75 0.68
N LEU A 76 -5.01 -11.47 1.43
CA LEU A 76 -4.43 -12.44 2.37
C LEU A 76 -5.44 -12.80 3.47
N THR A 77 -6.10 -11.80 4.07
CA THR A 77 -7.16 -12.05 5.06
C THR A 77 -8.36 -12.78 4.48
N LYS A 78 -8.65 -12.58 3.19
CA LYS A 78 -9.72 -13.30 2.47
C LYS A 78 -9.39 -14.79 2.32
N VAL A 79 -8.18 -15.14 1.86
CA VAL A 79 -7.79 -16.56 1.68
C VAL A 79 -7.57 -17.30 3.00
N GLU A 80 -7.10 -16.63 4.05
CA GLU A 80 -6.99 -17.20 5.40
C GLU A 80 -8.35 -17.65 5.95
N LYS A 81 -9.44 -17.00 5.51
CA LYS A 81 -10.82 -17.37 5.83
C LYS A 81 -11.39 -18.45 4.90
N GLY A 82 -10.57 -19.03 4.03
CA GLY A 82 -10.96 -20.06 3.06
C GLY A 82 -11.72 -19.54 1.84
N ALA A 83 -11.67 -18.23 1.56
CA ALA A 83 -12.35 -17.67 0.39
C ALA A 83 -11.48 -17.75 -0.88
N ARG A 84 -12.14 -18.06 -2.00
CA ARG A 84 -11.53 -18.10 -3.34
C ARG A 84 -11.14 -16.71 -3.84
N LEU A 85 -9.95 -16.61 -4.42
CA LEU A 85 -9.50 -15.47 -5.20
C LEU A 85 -9.93 -15.56 -6.66
N GLN A 86 -10.32 -14.43 -7.21
CA GLN A 86 -10.60 -14.26 -8.62
C GLN A 86 -9.29 -14.07 -9.41
N PRO A 87 -9.29 -14.34 -10.74
CA PRO A 87 -8.10 -14.18 -11.58
C PRO A 87 -7.41 -12.81 -11.47
N SER A 88 -8.18 -11.72 -11.35
CA SER A 88 -7.65 -10.37 -11.18
C SER A 88 -6.99 -10.14 -9.81
N GLU A 89 -7.47 -10.82 -8.76
CA GLU A 89 -6.88 -10.78 -7.42
C GLU A 89 -5.58 -11.58 -7.38
N LEU A 90 -5.52 -12.73 -8.05
CA LEU A 90 -4.29 -13.52 -8.20
C LEU A 90 -3.23 -12.76 -9.02
N LEU A 91 -3.65 -12.09 -10.10
CA LEU A 91 -2.75 -11.22 -10.87
C LEU A 91 -2.17 -10.09 -10.01
N MET A 92 -2.98 -9.48 -9.14
CA MET A 92 -2.50 -8.46 -8.21
C MET A 92 -1.40 -8.98 -7.28
N ILE A 93 -1.55 -10.22 -6.76
CA ILE A 93 -0.53 -10.87 -5.94
C ILE A 93 0.75 -11.12 -6.76
N MET A 94 0.63 -11.59 -8.00
CA MET A 94 1.78 -11.78 -8.89
C MET A 94 2.52 -10.47 -9.19
N ASP A 95 1.79 -9.40 -9.48
CA ASP A 95 2.37 -8.08 -9.75
C ASP A 95 3.16 -7.57 -8.53
N THR A 96 2.60 -7.74 -7.31
CA THR A 96 3.26 -7.36 -6.06
C THR A 96 4.50 -8.21 -5.79
N LEU A 97 4.44 -9.52 -6.00
CA LEU A 97 5.60 -10.42 -5.91
C LEU A 97 6.72 -10.00 -6.87
N ALA A 98 6.37 -9.75 -8.14
CA ALA A 98 7.32 -9.30 -9.15
C ALA A 98 7.95 -7.94 -8.79
N ALA A 99 7.16 -7.02 -8.22
CA ALA A 99 7.64 -5.72 -7.76
C ALA A 99 8.63 -5.86 -6.59
N ALA A 100 8.32 -6.66 -5.57
CA ALA A 100 9.20 -6.94 -4.45
C ALA A 100 10.52 -7.61 -4.89
N ARG A 101 10.43 -8.58 -5.81
CA ARG A 101 11.59 -9.24 -6.42
C ARG A 101 12.45 -8.26 -7.22
N ARG A 102 11.83 -7.32 -7.94
CA ARG A 102 12.55 -6.27 -8.67
C ARG A 102 13.26 -5.33 -7.70
N LEU A 103 12.60 -4.91 -6.63
CA LEU A 103 13.19 -4.06 -5.58
C LEU A 103 14.44 -4.71 -4.98
N LYS A 104 14.33 -5.96 -4.51
CA LYS A 104 15.47 -6.71 -3.95
C LYS A 104 16.61 -6.83 -4.96
N ARG A 105 16.30 -7.19 -6.21
CA ARG A 105 17.30 -7.27 -7.29
C ARG A 105 17.97 -5.95 -7.63
N MET A 106 17.25 -4.83 -7.56
CA MET A 106 17.82 -3.51 -7.77
C MET A 106 18.77 -3.14 -6.63
N PHE A 107 18.39 -3.46 -5.39
CA PHE A 107 19.19 -3.17 -4.19
C PHE A 107 20.52 -3.93 -4.17
N ILE A 108 20.50 -5.25 -4.38
CA ILE A 108 21.73 -6.08 -4.36
C ILE A 108 22.69 -5.79 -5.53
N LYS A 109 22.25 -5.04 -6.54
CA LYS A 109 23.10 -4.59 -7.65
C LYS A 109 23.82 -3.28 -7.36
N LEU A 110 23.53 -2.63 -6.24
CA LEU A 110 24.21 -1.42 -5.84
C LEU A 110 25.67 -1.75 -5.43
N PRO A 111 26.63 -0.88 -5.74
CA PRO A 111 28.02 -1.07 -5.32
C PRO A 111 28.12 -1.04 -3.80
N ASP A 112 28.84 -2.02 -3.22
CA ASP A 112 29.14 -2.12 -1.79
C ASP A 112 27.89 -2.01 -0.90
N TYR A 113 26.77 -2.60 -1.34
CA TYR A 113 25.47 -2.40 -0.71
C TYR A 113 25.43 -2.85 0.77
N GLU A 114 26.16 -3.91 1.12
CA GLU A 114 26.24 -4.45 2.48
C GLU A 114 26.90 -3.47 3.45
N GLU A 115 27.97 -2.79 3.01
CA GLU A 115 28.69 -1.82 3.83
C GLU A 115 27.98 -0.46 3.88
N ARG A 116 27.38 -0.05 2.76
CA ARG A 116 26.76 1.27 2.61
C ARG A 116 25.35 1.37 3.17
N PHE A 117 24.60 0.26 3.15
CA PHE A 117 23.18 0.25 3.47
C PHE A 117 22.78 -0.92 4.39
N PRO A 118 23.49 -1.18 5.51
CA PRO A 118 23.21 -2.32 6.38
C PRO A 118 21.79 -2.30 6.97
N ASN A 119 21.27 -1.14 7.37
CA ASN A 119 19.92 -1.08 7.97
C ASN A 119 18.82 -1.27 6.92
N LEU A 120 19.01 -0.80 5.69
CA LEU A 120 18.09 -1.10 4.58
C LEU A 120 18.20 -2.56 4.13
N LEU A 121 19.40 -3.16 4.19
CA LEU A 121 19.61 -4.56 3.87
C LEU A 121 18.81 -5.46 4.82
N ASP A 122 18.84 -5.19 6.12
CA ASP A 122 18.05 -5.93 7.12
C ASP A 122 16.55 -5.97 6.75
N ILE A 123 16.00 -4.86 6.24
CA ILE A 123 14.60 -4.77 5.80
C ILE A 123 14.41 -5.54 4.48
N ILE A 124 15.31 -5.35 3.50
CA ILE A 124 15.27 -6.02 2.19
C ILE A 124 15.39 -7.54 2.33
N ASP A 125 16.08 -8.04 3.35
CA ASP A 125 16.19 -9.46 3.63
C ASP A 125 14.87 -10.08 4.08
N GLY A 126 13.95 -9.29 4.64
CA GLY A 126 12.56 -9.68 4.87
C GLY A 126 11.75 -9.96 3.59
N ILE A 127 12.24 -9.54 2.41
CA ILE A 127 11.67 -9.94 1.12
C ILE A 127 12.15 -11.36 0.77
N GLU A 128 11.38 -12.34 1.23
CA GLU A 128 11.61 -13.77 0.99
C GLU A 128 11.23 -14.18 -0.45
N ASN A 129 11.97 -15.15 -1.01
CA ASN A 129 11.64 -15.73 -2.31
C ASN A 129 10.62 -16.87 -2.14
N VAL A 130 9.39 -16.65 -2.59
CA VAL A 130 8.31 -17.67 -2.55
C VAL A 130 8.12 -18.36 -3.91
N HIS A 131 9.19 -18.93 -4.48
CA HIS A 131 9.16 -19.55 -5.81
C HIS A 131 8.13 -20.67 -5.97
N ARG A 132 7.79 -21.37 -4.86
CA ARG A 132 6.75 -22.41 -4.82
C ARG A 132 5.35 -21.86 -5.08
N LEU A 133 5.13 -20.57 -4.82
CA LEU A 133 3.88 -19.86 -5.13
C LEU A 133 3.95 -19.15 -6.48
N GLU A 134 5.08 -18.50 -6.81
CA GLU A 134 5.22 -17.76 -8.07
C GLU A 134 5.03 -18.65 -9.30
N SER A 135 5.66 -19.83 -9.32
CA SER A 135 5.66 -20.68 -10.52
C SER A 135 4.25 -21.18 -10.91
N PRO A 136 3.43 -21.70 -9.98
CA PRO A 136 2.04 -22.05 -10.28
C PRO A 136 1.19 -20.86 -10.73
N LEU A 137 1.38 -19.68 -10.13
CA LEU A 137 0.65 -18.47 -10.51
C LEU A 137 1.01 -18.01 -11.94
N GLU A 138 2.31 -17.92 -12.26
CA GLU A 138 2.81 -17.55 -13.60
C GLU A 138 2.38 -18.54 -14.69
N GLN A 139 2.24 -19.83 -14.36
CA GLN A 139 1.73 -20.85 -15.29
C GLN A 139 0.22 -20.77 -15.50
N SER A 140 -0.52 -20.23 -14.53
CA SER A 140 -1.98 -20.32 -14.51
C SER A 140 -2.69 -19.02 -14.88
N ILE A 141 -2.10 -17.86 -14.59
CA ILE A 141 -2.73 -16.55 -14.74
C ILE A 141 -1.97 -15.72 -15.78
N GLY A 142 -2.73 -15.24 -16.78
CA GLY A 142 -2.23 -14.41 -17.86
C GLY A 142 -2.10 -12.93 -17.47
N PRO A 143 -1.41 -12.14 -18.31
CA PRO A 143 -1.17 -10.71 -18.05
C PRO A 143 -2.46 -9.86 -18.06
N ARG A 144 -3.58 -10.40 -18.52
CA ARG A 144 -4.89 -9.72 -18.54
C ARG A 144 -5.82 -10.17 -17.40
N GLY A 145 -5.34 -11.04 -16.51
CA GLY A 145 -6.16 -11.62 -15.45
C GLY A 145 -7.11 -12.69 -15.98
N ASP A 146 -6.69 -13.44 -17.00
CA ASP A 146 -7.38 -14.61 -17.52
C ASP A 146 -6.66 -15.91 -17.09
N VAL A 147 -7.41 -16.99 -16.90
CA VAL A 147 -6.80 -18.30 -16.61
C VAL A 147 -6.27 -18.90 -17.91
N LEU A 148 -5.00 -19.26 -17.95
CA LEU A 148 -4.31 -19.76 -19.14
C LEU A 148 -4.61 -21.24 -19.43
N ASP A 149 -4.50 -21.66 -20.69
CA ASP A 149 -4.59 -23.08 -21.08
C ASP A 149 -3.51 -23.92 -20.37
N SER A 150 -2.38 -23.31 -19.99
CA SER A 150 -1.28 -23.95 -19.24
C SER A 150 -1.59 -24.21 -17.78
N ALA A 151 -2.69 -23.68 -17.24
CA ALA A 151 -3.05 -23.85 -15.82
C ALA A 151 -3.33 -25.33 -15.48
N SER A 152 -3.89 -26.10 -16.41
CA SER A 152 -4.00 -27.56 -16.29
C SER A 152 -4.17 -28.23 -17.65
N VAL A 153 -3.71 -29.47 -17.76
CA VAL A 153 -3.89 -30.30 -18.97
C VAL A 153 -5.38 -30.52 -19.26
N GLU A 154 -6.19 -30.67 -18.22
CA GLU A 154 -7.64 -30.87 -18.37
C GLU A 154 -8.34 -29.60 -18.85
N LEU A 155 -7.95 -28.41 -18.38
CA LEU A 155 -8.49 -27.15 -18.87
C LEU A 155 -8.21 -26.95 -20.36
N ALA A 156 -6.97 -27.21 -20.80
CA ALA A 156 -6.62 -27.16 -22.22
C ALA A 156 -7.46 -28.14 -23.05
N ARG A 157 -7.71 -29.35 -22.54
CA ARG A 157 -8.55 -30.36 -23.18
C ARG A 157 -10.02 -29.90 -23.27
N LEU A 158 -10.58 -29.38 -22.18
CA LEU A 158 -11.96 -28.89 -22.11
C LEU A 158 -12.16 -27.70 -23.05
N ARG A 159 -11.24 -26.73 -23.06
CA ARG A 159 -11.28 -25.59 -24.00
C ARG A 159 -11.24 -26.03 -25.45
N LYS A 160 -10.39 -27.00 -25.79
CA LYS A 160 -10.38 -27.60 -27.13
C LYS A 160 -11.74 -28.25 -27.45
N ALA A 161 -12.33 -28.98 -26.50
CA ALA A 161 -13.63 -29.62 -26.67
C ALA A 161 -14.76 -28.59 -26.85
N VAL A 162 -14.76 -27.48 -26.11
CA VAL A 162 -15.68 -26.35 -26.26
C VAL A 162 -15.56 -25.74 -27.66
N ARG A 163 -14.34 -25.44 -28.12
CA ARG A 163 -14.10 -24.91 -29.48
C ARG A 163 -14.61 -25.85 -30.57
N VAL A 164 -14.38 -27.16 -30.44
CA VAL A 164 -14.85 -28.17 -31.40
C VAL A 164 -16.38 -28.26 -31.40
N ALA A 165 -17.02 -28.30 -30.22
CA ALA A 165 -18.48 -28.33 -30.12
C ALA A 165 -19.12 -27.07 -30.71
N HIS A 166 -18.53 -25.90 -30.43
CA HIS A 166 -18.96 -24.61 -30.98
C HIS A 166 -18.86 -24.57 -32.51
N SER A 167 -17.74 -25.06 -33.08
CA SER A 167 -17.55 -25.12 -34.53
C SER A 167 -18.61 -25.99 -35.20
N ARG A 168 -18.89 -27.19 -34.65
CA ARG A 168 -19.92 -28.10 -35.18
C ARG A 168 -21.32 -27.49 -35.13
N LEU A 169 -21.65 -26.84 -34.01
CA LEU A 169 -22.92 -26.11 -33.83
C LEU A 169 -23.06 -24.99 -34.86
N THR A 170 -22.04 -24.16 -35.00
CA THR A 170 -22.05 -22.98 -35.88
C THR A 170 -22.08 -23.41 -37.35
N GLU A 171 -21.35 -24.44 -37.74
CA GLU A 171 -21.39 -25.03 -39.08
C GLU A 171 -22.80 -25.54 -39.43
N ARG A 172 -23.43 -26.28 -38.51
CA ARG A 172 -24.79 -26.78 -38.73
C ARG A 172 -25.82 -25.65 -38.85
N LEU A 173 -25.73 -24.63 -38.00
CA LEU A 173 -26.56 -23.43 -38.07
C LEU A 173 -26.35 -22.65 -39.37
N ASN A 174 -25.11 -22.51 -39.82
CA ASN A 174 -24.79 -21.85 -41.08
C ASN A 174 -25.35 -22.62 -42.29
N ASN A 175 -25.28 -23.96 -42.27
CA ASN A 175 -25.88 -24.79 -43.32
C ASN A 175 -27.41 -24.63 -43.36
N LEU A 176 -28.07 -24.64 -42.20
CA LEU A 176 -29.52 -24.39 -42.11
C LEU A 176 -29.85 -23.00 -42.66
N ARG A 177 -29.12 -21.97 -42.23
CA ARG A 177 -29.27 -20.59 -42.68
C ARG A 177 -29.11 -20.44 -44.20
N SER A 178 -28.11 -21.10 -44.78
CA SER A 178 -27.82 -21.04 -46.21
C SER A 178 -28.87 -21.73 -47.09
N SER A 179 -29.75 -22.55 -46.50
CA SER A 179 -30.86 -23.14 -47.24
C SER A 179 -31.86 -22.03 -47.65
N SER A 180 -32.25 -22.04 -48.93
CA SER A 180 -33.19 -21.04 -49.49
C SER A 180 -34.49 -20.93 -48.71
N ARG A 181 -34.95 -22.06 -48.15
CA ARG A 181 -36.16 -22.14 -47.32
C ARG A 181 -36.02 -21.39 -46.00
N VAL A 182 -34.94 -21.60 -45.26
CA VAL A 182 -34.75 -20.95 -43.94
C VAL A 182 -34.30 -19.50 -44.12
N GLY A 183 -33.36 -19.23 -45.03
CA GLY A 183 -32.85 -17.88 -45.28
C GLY A 183 -33.94 -16.87 -45.68
N SER A 184 -34.95 -17.29 -46.44
CA SER A 184 -36.09 -16.43 -46.82
C SER A 184 -37.11 -16.18 -45.69
N ALA A 185 -37.12 -17.04 -44.67
CA ALA A 185 -37.96 -16.90 -43.47
C ALA A 185 -37.30 -16.05 -42.37
N MET A 186 -36.00 -15.78 -42.50
CA MET A 186 -35.25 -14.94 -41.57
C MET A 186 -35.47 -13.46 -41.87
N GLN A 187 -35.57 -12.65 -40.83
CA GLN A 187 -35.66 -11.19 -40.97
C GLN A 187 -34.27 -10.58 -41.21
N GLU A 188 -33.27 -11.07 -40.48
CA GLU A 188 -31.86 -10.78 -40.70
C GLU A 188 -31.11 -12.09 -40.83
N ASN A 189 -30.23 -12.21 -41.82
CA ASN A 189 -29.53 -13.45 -42.13
C ASN A 189 -28.34 -13.72 -41.20
N ILE A 190 -28.55 -13.63 -39.89
CA ILE A 190 -27.53 -13.81 -38.85
C ILE A 190 -27.96 -14.89 -37.85
N VAL A 191 -26.99 -15.65 -37.37
CA VAL A 191 -27.18 -16.51 -36.20
C VAL A 191 -27.00 -15.63 -34.96
N THR A 192 -27.88 -15.79 -33.96
CA THR A 192 -27.82 -14.99 -32.73
C THR A 192 -27.87 -15.88 -31.49
N VAL A 193 -27.71 -15.28 -30.32
CA VAL A 193 -27.67 -15.97 -29.03
C VAL A 193 -28.81 -15.45 -28.14
N ARG A 194 -29.61 -16.36 -27.57
CA ARG A 194 -30.68 -16.06 -26.61
C ARG A 194 -30.57 -16.96 -25.41
N GLU A 195 -30.56 -16.36 -24.22
CA GLU A 195 -30.32 -17.07 -22.95
C GLU A 195 -29.05 -17.95 -23.01
N GLY A 196 -28.08 -17.48 -23.80
CA GLY A 196 -26.81 -18.12 -24.15
C GLY A 196 -26.92 -19.41 -24.99
N ARG A 197 -28.05 -19.68 -25.64
CA ARG A 197 -28.20 -20.73 -26.66
C ARG A 197 -28.15 -20.10 -28.04
N TYR A 198 -27.54 -20.79 -29.01
CA TYR A 198 -27.56 -20.32 -30.38
C TYR A 198 -28.92 -20.60 -31.03
N VAL A 199 -29.49 -19.58 -31.66
CA VAL A 199 -30.83 -19.57 -32.22
C VAL A 199 -30.85 -18.85 -33.57
N ILE A 200 -31.86 -19.15 -34.37
CA ILE A 200 -32.11 -18.52 -35.66
C ILE A 200 -33.32 -17.57 -35.51
N PRO A 201 -33.19 -16.26 -35.86
CA PRO A 201 -34.30 -15.33 -35.88
C PRO A 201 -35.20 -15.58 -37.10
N ILE A 202 -36.44 -16.01 -36.86
CA ILE A 202 -37.44 -16.30 -37.89
C ILE A 202 -38.60 -15.33 -37.76
N ARG A 203 -39.13 -14.82 -38.87
CA ARG A 203 -40.32 -13.97 -38.84
C ARG A 203 -41.52 -14.74 -38.26
N ALA A 204 -42.35 -14.07 -37.47
CA ALA A 204 -43.47 -14.69 -36.77
C ALA A 204 -44.47 -15.37 -37.73
N ASP A 205 -44.69 -14.79 -38.92
CA ASP A 205 -45.55 -15.34 -39.97
C ASP A 205 -44.93 -16.54 -40.70
N ALA A 206 -43.62 -16.76 -40.57
CA ALA A 206 -42.88 -17.88 -41.15
C ALA A 206 -42.47 -18.93 -40.10
N ARG A 207 -43.08 -18.94 -38.90
CA ARG A 207 -42.75 -19.87 -37.79
C ARG A 207 -42.66 -21.34 -38.21
N ASN A 208 -43.56 -21.78 -39.08
CA ASN A 208 -43.65 -23.19 -39.50
C ASN A 208 -42.51 -23.64 -40.43
N VAL A 209 -41.67 -22.71 -40.88
CA VAL A 209 -40.54 -23.00 -41.78
C VAL A 209 -39.42 -23.75 -41.06
N VAL A 210 -39.18 -23.41 -39.79
CA VAL A 210 -38.15 -24.04 -38.94
C VAL A 210 -38.83 -24.72 -37.77
N ARG A 211 -38.72 -26.06 -37.69
CA ARG A 211 -39.18 -26.80 -36.51
C ARG A 211 -38.14 -26.68 -35.41
N GLY A 212 -38.57 -26.23 -34.24
CA GLY A 212 -37.67 -26.00 -33.12
C GLY A 212 -38.37 -25.44 -31.89
N ILE A 213 -37.56 -25.15 -30.88
CA ILE A 213 -37.97 -24.61 -29.58
C ILE A 213 -37.85 -23.08 -29.65
N VAL A 214 -38.90 -22.37 -29.22
CA VAL A 214 -38.89 -20.90 -29.18
C VAL A 214 -38.27 -20.45 -27.86
N HIS A 215 -37.15 -19.73 -27.92
CA HIS A 215 -36.43 -19.19 -26.75
C HIS A 215 -36.74 -17.73 -26.46
N GLY A 216 -37.66 -17.14 -27.21
CA GLY A 216 -38.10 -15.77 -26.99
C GLY A 216 -38.67 -15.13 -28.25
N THR A 217 -39.15 -13.89 -28.07
CA THR A 217 -39.70 -13.07 -29.14
C THR A 217 -39.07 -11.67 -29.10
N SER A 218 -39.00 -10.99 -30.24
CA SER A 218 -38.59 -9.59 -30.30
C SER A 218 -39.57 -8.68 -29.56
N ALA A 219 -39.15 -7.49 -29.12
CA ALA A 219 -40.03 -6.52 -28.46
C ALA A 219 -41.27 -6.14 -29.31
N SER A 220 -41.16 -6.14 -30.64
CA SER A 220 -42.28 -5.90 -31.56
C SER A 220 -43.15 -7.14 -31.83
N GLY A 221 -42.79 -8.31 -31.30
CA GLY A 221 -43.42 -9.60 -31.58
C GLY A 221 -43.21 -10.16 -32.99
N GLN A 222 -42.51 -9.44 -33.88
CA GLN A 222 -42.38 -9.81 -35.29
C GLN A 222 -41.31 -10.87 -35.58
N THR A 223 -40.35 -11.07 -34.67
CA THR A 223 -39.29 -12.07 -34.80
C THR A 223 -39.38 -13.09 -33.67
N LEU A 224 -39.36 -14.37 -34.00
CA LEU A 224 -39.24 -15.50 -33.09
C LEU A 224 -37.79 -16.00 -33.09
N PHE A 225 -37.21 -16.20 -31.91
CA PHE A 225 -35.87 -16.77 -31.78
C PHE A 225 -35.98 -18.28 -31.57
N ILE A 226 -35.72 -19.07 -32.62
CA ILE A 226 -35.97 -20.51 -32.64
C ILE A 226 -34.65 -21.27 -32.57
N GLU A 227 -34.53 -22.24 -31.66
CA GLU A 227 -33.51 -23.29 -31.68
C GLU A 227 -34.03 -24.47 -32.52
N PRO A 228 -33.51 -24.72 -33.73
CA PRO A 228 -33.92 -25.86 -34.53
C PRO A 228 -33.67 -27.19 -33.82
N PHE A 229 -34.56 -28.18 -33.97
CA PHE A 229 -34.36 -29.50 -33.35
C PHE A 229 -33.05 -30.17 -33.77
N ASP A 230 -32.60 -29.93 -35.01
CA ASP A 230 -31.33 -30.39 -35.57
C ASP A 230 -30.08 -29.97 -34.77
N VAL A 231 -30.18 -28.90 -33.98
CA VAL A 231 -29.04 -28.35 -33.24
C VAL A 231 -29.23 -28.37 -31.72
N VAL A 232 -30.38 -28.86 -31.21
CA VAL A 232 -30.65 -28.92 -29.76
C VAL A 232 -29.56 -29.71 -29.03
N GLU A 233 -29.22 -30.90 -29.53
CA GLU A 233 -28.14 -31.72 -28.97
C GLU A 233 -26.76 -31.06 -29.07
N LEU A 234 -26.49 -30.34 -30.18
CA LEU A 234 -25.23 -29.62 -30.37
C LEU A 234 -25.11 -28.43 -29.39
N ASN A 235 -26.20 -27.70 -29.15
CA ASN A 235 -26.28 -26.63 -28.16
C ASN A 235 -26.10 -27.18 -26.74
N ASN A 236 -26.82 -28.26 -26.39
CA ASN A 236 -26.71 -28.91 -25.09
C ASN A 236 -25.27 -29.37 -24.83
N SER A 237 -24.66 -30.05 -25.80
CA SER A 237 -23.31 -30.58 -25.67
C SER A 237 -22.23 -29.48 -25.67
N TRP A 238 -22.47 -28.34 -26.33
CA TRP A 238 -21.59 -27.17 -26.20
C TRP A 238 -21.71 -26.53 -24.82
N ARG A 239 -22.93 -26.40 -24.30
CA ARG A 239 -23.21 -25.86 -22.96
C ARG A 239 -22.66 -26.73 -21.84
N GLU A 240 -22.80 -28.04 -21.93
CA GLU A 240 -22.22 -29.00 -20.99
C GLU A 240 -20.70 -28.82 -20.89
N ARG A 241 -20.01 -28.78 -22.04
CA ARG A 241 -18.55 -28.56 -22.05
C ARG A 241 -18.13 -27.19 -21.51
N GLN A 242 -18.95 -26.16 -21.68
CA GLN A 242 -18.69 -24.86 -21.05
C GLN A 242 -18.84 -24.91 -19.53
N ALA A 243 -19.83 -25.66 -19.03
CA ALA A 243 -19.99 -25.87 -17.60
C ALA A 243 -18.80 -26.64 -17.04
N ASP A 244 -18.35 -27.70 -17.72
CA ASP A 244 -17.16 -28.46 -17.35
C ASP A 244 -15.90 -27.57 -17.33
N GLU A 245 -15.70 -26.74 -18.35
CA GLU A 245 -14.60 -25.76 -18.41
C GLU A 245 -14.64 -24.82 -17.19
N GLN A 246 -15.81 -24.26 -16.89
CA GLN A 246 -15.98 -23.32 -15.78
C GLN A 246 -15.76 -23.99 -14.41
N GLN A 247 -16.14 -25.27 -14.28
CA GLN A 247 -15.88 -26.06 -13.08
C GLN A 247 -14.39 -26.33 -12.91
N GLU A 248 -13.66 -26.63 -13.99
CA GLU A 248 -12.21 -26.81 -13.94
C GLU A 248 -11.48 -25.51 -13.62
N VAL A 249 -11.88 -24.38 -14.23
CA VAL A 249 -11.37 -23.04 -13.86
C VAL A 249 -11.58 -22.77 -12.38
N THR A 250 -12.78 -23.07 -11.87
CA THR A 250 -13.12 -22.93 -10.45
C THR A 250 -12.19 -23.74 -9.56
N ARG A 251 -11.97 -25.02 -9.89
CA ARG A 251 -11.07 -25.91 -9.15
C ARG A 251 -9.63 -25.39 -9.14
N ILE A 252 -9.14 -24.87 -10.26
CA ILE A 252 -7.80 -24.25 -10.36
C ILE A 252 -7.71 -23.02 -9.46
N LEU A 253 -8.72 -22.16 -9.46
CA LEU A 253 -8.72 -20.96 -8.61
C LEU A 253 -8.74 -21.32 -7.12
N ASP A 254 -9.47 -22.38 -6.72
CA ASP A 254 -9.45 -22.88 -5.35
C ASP A 254 -8.04 -23.36 -4.95
N ASP A 255 -7.40 -24.19 -5.77
CA ASP A 255 -6.03 -24.68 -5.54
C ASP A 255 -5.00 -23.54 -5.46
N LEU A 256 -5.10 -22.53 -6.34
CA LEU A 256 -4.23 -21.37 -6.27
C LEU A 256 -4.50 -20.52 -5.03
N SER A 257 -5.76 -20.38 -4.62
CA SER A 257 -6.12 -19.62 -3.41
C SER A 257 -5.59 -20.30 -2.15
N GLU A 258 -5.65 -21.64 -2.08
CA GLU A 258 -5.09 -22.43 -1.00
C GLU A 258 -3.56 -22.27 -0.94
N LYS A 259 -2.87 -22.33 -2.09
CA LYS A 259 -1.42 -22.07 -2.14
C LYS A 259 -1.05 -20.66 -1.68
N VAL A 260 -1.86 -19.65 -2.00
CA VAL A 260 -1.66 -18.29 -1.47
C VAL A 260 -1.87 -18.30 0.05
N ALA A 261 -2.90 -18.98 0.55
CA ALA A 261 -3.18 -19.10 1.99
C ALA A 261 -1.98 -19.69 2.75
N ASP A 262 -1.40 -20.78 2.24
CA ASP A 262 -0.22 -21.46 2.82
C ASP A 262 1.02 -20.56 2.93
N HIS A 263 1.10 -19.51 2.12
CA HIS A 263 2.22 -18.56 2.09
C HIS A 263 1.85 -17.17 2.64
N SER A 264 0.67 -17.01 3.26
CA SER A 264 0.17 -15.70 3.71
C SER A 264 1.14 -14.98 4.64
N ASP A 265 1.76 -15.68 5.58
CA ASP A 265 2.73 -15.07 6.51
C ASP A 265 3.96 -14.51 5.80
N ALA A 266 4.50 -15.24 4.82
CA ALA A 266 5.63 -14.79 4.02
C ALA A 266 5.24 -13.59 3.14
N LEU A 267 4.03 -13.61 2.57
CA LEU A 267 3.48 -12.50 1.79
C LEU A 267 3.25 -11.25 2.65
N ARG A 268 2.80 -11.39 3.90
CA ARG A 268 2.66 -10.29 4.87
C ARG A 268 4.01 -9.67 5.19
N ARG A 269 5.01 -10.50 5.55
CA ARG A 269 6.39 -10.01 5.79
C ARG A 269 6.97 -9.28 4.59
N MET A 270 6.74 -9.80 3.38
CA MET A 270 7.14 -9.12 2.15
C MET A 270 6.44 -7.75 1.99
N VAL A 271 5.12 -7.68 2.20
CA VAL A 271 4.36 -6.42 2.13
C VAL A 271 4.91 -5.40 3.13
N ASP A 272 5.19 -5.83 4.36
CA ASP A 272 5.72 -4.98 5.42
C ASP A 272 7.14 -4.50 5.06
N ALA A 273 8.04 -5.39 4.63
CA ALA A 273 9.39 -5.04 4.20
C ALA A 273 9.39 -4.03 3.04
N VAL A 274 8.56 -4.25 2.02
CA VAL A 274 8.40 -3.31 0.89
C VAL A 274 7.89 -1.95 1.38
N ALA A 275 6.95 -1.95 2.33
CA ALA A 275 6.43 -0.72 2.91
C ALA A 275 7.44 0.02 3.78
N GLU A 276 8.26 -0.69 4.55
CA GLU A 276 9.33 -0.11 5.37
C GLU A 276 10.44 0.52 4.52
N VAL A 277 10.84 -0.14 3.43
CA VAL A 277 11.78 0.45 2.45
C VAL A 277 11.20 1.73 1.85
N ASP A 278 9.94 1.71 1.39
CA ASP A 278 9.32 2.92 0.84
C ASP A 278 9.15 4.02 1.89
N LEU A 279 8.85 3.68 3.16
CA LEU A 279 8.79 4.65 4.25
C LEU A 279 10.16 5.31 4.49
N ALA A 280 11.25 4.56 4.48
CA ALA A 280 12.59 5.11 4.61
C ALA A 280 12.93 6.07 3.46
N LEU A 281 12.60 5.68 2.22
CA LEU A 281 12.75 6.53 1.03
C LEU A 281 11.83 7.76 1.10
N ALA A 282 10.61 7.63 1.62
CA ALA A 282 9.68 8.73 1.82
C ALA A 282 10.20 9.73 2.84
N LYS A 283 10.79 9.27 3.96
CA LYS A 283 11.46 10.13 4.95
C LYS A 283 12.63 10.90 4.32
N ALA A 284 13.40 10.26 3.44
CA ALA A 284 14.48 10.90 2.68
C ALA A 284 13.97 11.92 1.65
N ARG A 285 12.86 11.64 0.97
CA ARG A 285 12.18 12.60 0.07
C ARG A 285 11.59 13.78 0.83
N TYR A 286 10.97 13.51 1.98
CA TYR A 286 10.42 14.55 2.85
C TYR A 286 11.52 15.44 3.42
N SER A 287 12.67 14.87 3.81
CA SER A 287 13.80 15.67 4.30
C SER A 287 14.36 16.62 3.24
N ARG A 288 14.38 16.21 1.96
CA ARG A 288 14.64 17.08 0.79
C ARG A 288 13.64 18.24 0.73
N ALA A 289 12.36 17.93 0.85
CA ALA A 289 11.27 18.89 0.65
C ALA A 289 11.25 20.01 1.72
N ILE A 290 11.72 19.73 2.93
CA ILE A 290 11.73 20.70 4.05
C ILE A 290 13.14 21.21 4.39
N ASP A 291 14.14 20.91 3.56
CA ASP A 291 15.55 21.24 3.80
C ASP A 291 15.99 20.82 5.23
N ALA A 292 15.81 19.53 5.52
CA ALA A 292 16.12 18.91 6.80
C ALA A 292 17.44 18.16 6.78
N THR A 293 18.13 18.21 7.91
CA THR A 293 19.41 17.56 8.15
C THR A 293 19.27 16.45 9.20
N ARG A 294 20.27 15.56 9.21
CA ARG A 294 20.34 14.46 10.18
C ARG A 294 20.60 15.03 11.58
N PRO A 295 19.71 14.81 12.57
CA PRO A 295 20.01 15.12 13.95
C PRO A 295 21.08 14.16 14.51
N VAL A 296 21.87 14.64 15.45
CA VAL A 296 22.77 13.81 16.26
C VAL A 296 22.07 13.51 17.57
N PHE A 297 22.00 12.23 17.96
CA PHE A 297 21.51 11.88 19.29
C PHE A 297 22.63 12.03 20.31
N HIS A 298 22.38 12.84 21.35
CA HIS A 298 23.36 13.06 22.40
C HIS A 298 23.58 11.80 23.24
N ASP A 299 24.85 11.51 23.53
CA ASP A 299 25.22 10.38 24.38
C ASP A 299 25.27 10.75 25.86
N THR A 300 24.23 10.32 26.57
CA THR A 300 24.06 10.53 28.01
C THR A 300 25.00 9.66 28.85
N THR A 301 25.58 8.59 28.28
CA THR A 301 26.42 7.62 29.01
C THR A 301 27.89 8.03 29.09
N THR A 302 28.43 8.65 28.04
CA THR A 302 29.81 9.18 28.04
C THR A 302 29.94 10.49 28.81
N ALA A 303 28.88 11.30 28.88
CA ALA A 303 28.83 12.51 29.71
C ALA A 303 28.95 12.17 31.21
N ALA A 304 28.35 11.07 31.68
CA ALA A 304 28.43 10.63 33.07
C ALA A 304 29.83 10.13 33.50
N GLN A 305 30.70 9.74 32.56
CA GLN A 305 32.05 9.24 32.86
C GLN A 305 33.12 10.35 32.98
N ARG A 306 32.83 11.57 32.52
CA ARG A 306 33.79 12.69 32.49
C ARG A 306 33.60 13.71 33.62
N VAL A 307 32.67 13.47 34.52
CA VAL A 307 32.19 14.45 35.50
C VAL A 307 32.54 13.95 36.91
N ARG A 308 33.14 14.81 37.74
CA ARG A 308 33.46 14.47 39.15
C ARG A 308 32.15 14.21 39.91
N PRO A 309 32.13 13.34 40.94
CA PRO A 309 30.92 12.99 41.69
C PRO A 309 30.10 14.19 42.21
N GLU A 310 30.77 15.32 42.43
CA GLU A 310 30.19 16.59 42.90
C GLU A 310 29.55 17.46 41.79
N ASP A 311 29.78 17.14 40.52
CA ASP A 311 29.21 17.83 39.35
C ASP A 311 28.10 16.99 38.65
N VAL A 312 27.78 15.80 39.19
CA VAL A 312 26.86 14.78 38.61
C VAL A 312 25.40 15.27 38.49
N ALA A 313 25.06 16.43 39.06
CA ALA A 313 23.70 16.94 39.02
C ALA A 313 23.25 17.48 37.64
N HIS A 314 24.13 17.70 36.65
CA HIS A 314 23.80 18.62 35.54
C HIS A 314 23.79 18.08 34.09
N THR A 315 24.06 16.82 33.75
CA THR A 315 24.46 16.51 32.33
C THR A 315 23.82 15.32 31.61
N SER A 316 22.57 14.89 31.87
CA SER A 316 22.05 13.71 31.17
C SER A 316 21.30 13.99 29.86
N HIS A 317 20.63 15.14 29.67
CA HIS A 317 19.85 15.40 28.46
C HIS A 317 20.06 16.83 27.96
N ILE A 318 20.29 16.96 26.66
CA ILE A 318 20.43 18.23 25.94
C ILE A 318 19.53 18.30 24.71
N VAL A 319 19.16 19.54 24.39
CA VAL A 319 18.61 19.96 23.11
C VAL A 319 19.45 21.15 22.64
N SER A 320 20.15 20.97 21.53
CA SER A 320 20.89 22.01 20.82
C SER A 320 20.39 22.07 19.39
N LEU A 321 19.55 23.04 19.10
CA LEU A 321 18.97 23.27 17.78
C LEU A 321 19.63 24.50 17.17
N LYS A 322 20.18 24.34 15.96
CA LYS A 322 20.83 25.43 15.22
C LYS A 322 19.99 25.79 14.02
N GLU A 323 19.62 27.06 13.87
CA GLU A 323 18.80 27.55 12.75
C GLU A 323 17.55 26.69 12.46
N ALA A 324 16.92 26.17 13.51
CA ALA A 324 15.74 25.32 13.43
C ALA A 324 14.52 26.09 12.92
N ARG A 325 13.76 25.45 12.05
CA ARG A 325 12.53 25.98 11.45
C ARG A 325 11.36 25.09 11.83
N HIS A 326 10.18 25.68 12.02
CA HIS A 326 8.98 24.90 12.24
C HIS A 326 8.59 24.16 10.94
N PRO A 327 8.52 22.81 10.92
CA PRO A 327 8.33 22.01 9.69
C PRO A 327 7.00 22.27 8.96
N LEU A 328 6.01 22.81 9.68
CA LEU A 328 4.69 23.11 9.12
C LEU A 328 4.59 24.51 8.49
N LEU A 329 5.54 25.42 8.79
CA LEU A 329 5.56 26.77 8.26
C LEU A 329 6.25 26.80 6.89
N ASN A 330 5.98 27.85 6.11
CA ASN A 330 6.60 28.04 4.81
C ASN A 330 8.13 28.27 4.98
N PRO A 331 8.99 27.41 4.41
CA PRO A 331 10.45 27.55 4.51
C PRO A 331 10.99 28.89 4.01
N GLY A 332 10.31 29.54 3.05
CA GLY A 332 10.74 30.82 2.48
C GLY A 332 10.41 32.05 3.35
N THR A 333 9.59 31.90 4.39
CA THR A 333 9.17 33.03 5.24
C THR A 333 9.41 32.79 6.73
N VAL A 334 9.62 31.54 7.14
CA VAL A 334 9.88 31.20 8.55
C VAL A 334 11.26 31.73 8.97
N VAL A 335 11.30 32.44 10.09
CA VAL A 335 12.57 32.88 10.69
C VAL A 335 13.15 31.72 11.50
N PRO A 336 14.38 31.28 11.22
CA PRO A 336 15.01 30.19 11.96
C PRO A 336 15.33 30.60 13.41
N LEU A 337 15.30 29.65 14.33
CA LEU A 337 15.66 29.83 15.74
C LEU A 337 16.82 28.93 16.14
N SER A 338 17.69 29.44 17.00
CA SER A 338 18.70 28.62 17.67
C SER A 338 18.39 28.55 19.15
N LEU A 339 18.51 27.36 19.74
CA LEU A 339 18.16 27.12 21.13
C LEU A 339 19.05 26.01 21.70
N ASP A 340 19.67 26.31 22.83
CA ASP A 340 20.46 25.37 23.62
C ASP A 340 19.82 25.26 25.01
N ILE A 341 19.66 24.04 25.51
CA ILE A 341 19.18 23.75 26.87
C ILE A 341 19.71 22.38 27.32
N GLY A 342 19.97 22.24 28.61
CA GLY A 342 20.37 20.99 29.26
C GLY A 342 21.86 20.86 29.56
N ALA A 343 22.72 21.68 28.93
CA ALA A 343 24.16 21.69 29.21
C ALA A 343 24.46 22.52 30.48
N ASP A 344 24.16 23.82 30.43
CA ASP A 344 24.43 24.74 31.53
C ASP A 344 23.19 25.04 32.39
N PHE A 345 21.99 24.90 31.82
CA PHE A 345 20.72 25.20 32.48
C PHE A 345 19.60 24.27 32.02
N ARG A 346 18.61 24.01 32.89
CA ARG A 346 17.46 23.12 32.63
C ARG A 346 16.14 23.83 32.39
N VAL A 347 16.07 25.12 32.70
CA VAL A 347 14.87 25.93 32.57
C VAL A 347 15.19 27.11 31.68
N LEU A 348 14.45 27.24 30.58
CA LEU A 348 14.52 28.36 29.67
C LEU A 348 13.24 29.18 29.76
N LEU A 349 13.33 30.41 30.26
CA LEU A 349 12.21 31.34 30.31
C LEU A 349 12.21 32.21 29.04
N ILE A 350 11.21 32.02 28.18
CA ILE A 350 11.03 32.82 26.95
C ILE A 350 10.02 33.93 27.23
N THR A 351 10.48 35.19 27.22
CA THR A 351 9.64 36.38 27.41
C THR A 351 9.46 37.15 26.09
N GLY A 352 8.49 38.07 26.04
CA GLY A 352 8.20 38.89 24.85
C GLY A 352 6.71 39.03 24.57
N PRO A 353 6.29 39.79 23.54
CA PRO A 353 4.88 39.94 23.17
C PRO A 353 4.27 38.60 22.71
N ASN A 354 2.94 38.46 22.78
CA ASN A 354 2.25 37.20 22.42
C ASN A 354 2.47 36.79 20.96
N THR A 355 2.53 37.77 20.06
CA THR A 355 2.83 37.57 18.63
C THR A 355 4.32 37.44 18.32
N GLY A 356 5.19 37.42 19.34
CA GLY A 356 6.65 37.32 19.19
C GLY A 356 7.19 35.93 18.90
N GLY A 357 6.34 34.95 18.56
CA GLY A 357 6.78 33.61 18.17
C GLY A 357 7.13 32.65 19.31
N LYS A 358 6.83 33.00 20.57
CA LYS A 358 7.13 32.14 21.74
C LYS A 358 6.53 30.74 21.61
N THR A 359 5.24 30.66 21.29
CA THR A 359 4.53 29.38 21.10
C THR A 359 5.11 28.60 19.92
N VAL A 360 5.48 29.28 18.84
CA VAL A 360 6.12 28.65 17.67
C VAL A 360 7.48 28.06 18.05
N ALA A 361 8.27 28.75 18.88
CA ALA A 361 9.54 28.23 19.37
C ALA A 361 9.37 26.95 20.19
N LEU A 362 8.44 26.94 21.16
CA LEU A 362 8.15 25.75 21.98
C LEU A 362 7.64 24.59 21.13
N LYS A 363 6.69 24.85 20.20
CA LYS A 363 6.20 23.83 19.26
C LYS A 363 7.32 23.31 18.37
N THR A 364 8.22 24.16 17.88
CA THR A 364 9.36 23.75 17.06
C THR A 364 10.23 22.76 17.83
N VAL A 365 10.65 23.09 19.05
CA VAL A 365 11.49 22.20 19.88
C VAL A 365 10.79 20.85 20.12
N GLY A 366 9.53 20.87 20.55
CA GLY A 366 8.76 19.65 20.80
C GLY A 366 8.60 18.81 19.53
N LEU A 367 8.19 19.43 18.42
CA LEU A 367 7.92 18.75 17.17
C LEU A 367 9.18 18.16 16.53
N LEU A 368 10.31 18.88 16.57
CA LEU A 368 11.60 18.36 16.08
C LEU A 368 12.10 17.18 16.92
N THR A 369 11.87 17.21 18.24
CA THR A 369 12.12 16.07 19.12
C THR A 369 11.29 14.85 18.71
N LEU A 370 9.97 15.01 18.52
CA LEU A 370 9.10 13.91 18.06
C LEU A 370 9.52 13.39 16.69
N MET A 371 9.89 14.29 15.77
CA MET A 371 10.36 13.92 14.44
C MET A 371 11.62 13.05 14.50
N ALA A 372 12.63 13.49 15.25
CA ALA A 372 13.87 12.73 15.42
C ALA A 372 13.60 11.35 16.03
N GLN A 373 12.78 11.26 17.08
CA GLN A 373 12.39 10.00 17.72
C GLN A 373 11.51 9.10 16.83
N SER A 374 11.00 9.61 15.71
CA SER A 374 10.31 8.82 14.69
C SER A 374 11.21 8.47 13.50
N GLY A 375 12.52 8.74 13.62
CA GLY A 375 13.50 8.49 12.57
C GLY A 375 13.46 9.50 11.43
N MET A 376 12.83 10.67 11.60
CA MET A 376 12.82 11.71 10.58
C MET A 376 13.98 12.69 10.78
N PHE A 377 14.56 13.15 9.68
CA PHE A 377 15.46 14.31 9.71
C PHE A 377 14.69 15.57 10.09
N ILE A 378 15.39 16.56 10.65
CA ILE A 378 14.78 17.77 11.19
C ILE A 378 15.21 19.01 10.37
N PRO A 379 14.30 19.98 10.09
CA PRO A 379 14.63 21.25 9.44
C PRO A 379 15.42 22.16 10.38
N ALA A 380 16.68 21.82 10.60
CA ALA A 380 17.66 22.58 11.36
C ALA A 380 19.02 22.45 10.67
N ALA A 381 19.96 23.33 10.98
CA ALA A 381 21.32 23.23 10.52
C ALA A 381 22.02 21.97 11.05
N ALA A 382 23.05 21.55 10.31
CA ALA A 382 23.88 20.40 10.68
C ALA A 382 24.46 20.53 12.09
N HIS A 383 24.75 19.40 12.73
CA HIS A 383 25.23 19.33 14.12
C HIS A 383 24.24 19.89 15.15
N SER A 384 22.94 19.88 14.83
CA SER A 384 21.89 19.98 15.86
C SER A 384 21.84 18.66 16.63
N GLU A 385 21.80 18.76 17.96
CA GLU A 385 21.85 17.64 18.89
C GLU A 385 20.53 17.54 19.67
N LEU A 386 20.02 16.33 19.79
CA LEU A 386 18.81 16.04 20.57
C LEU A 386 19.06 14.84 21.47
N SER A 387 18.52 14.88 22.68
CA SER A 387 18.39 13.67 23.49
C SER A 387 17.11 12.93 23.11
N VAL A 388 17.10 11.62 23.35
CA VAL A 388 15.88 10.83 23.31
C VAL A 388 15.21 10.94 24.68
N PHE A 389 14.01 11.50 24.69
CA PHE A 389 13.19 11.75 25.85
C PHE A 389 12.14 10.64 25.99
N PRO A 390 12.07 9.97 27.16
CA PRO A 390 11.05 8.96 27.42
C PRO A 390 9.62 9.51 27.29
N GLU A 391 9.45 10.78 27.69
CA GLU A 391 8.17 11.48 27.71
C GLU A 391 8.36 12.94 27.29
N VAL A 392 7.33 13.49 26.65
CA VAL A 392 7.24 14.90 26.26
C VAL A 392 5.93 15.43 26.80
N PHE A 393 5.99 16.52 27.56
CA PHE A 393 4.82 17.19 28.14
C PHE A 393 4.58 18.51 27.44
N VAL A 394 3.32 18.80 27.14
CA VAL A 394 2.93 20.01 26.41
C VAL A 394 1.71 20.63 27.04
N ASP A 395 1.90 21.84 27.52
CA ASP A 395 0.83 22.71 27.97
C ASP A 395 0.86 24.01 27.17
N ILE A 396 0.09 24.03 26.07
CA ILE A 396 0.00 25.13 25.11
C ILE A 396 -1.48 25.35 24.80
N GLY A 397 -1.96 26.57 25.06
CA GLY A 397 -3.33 27.01 24.77
C GLY A 397 -3.71 28.25 25.59
N ASP A 398 -4.52 29.13 24.99
CA ASP A 398 -5.23 30.22 25.69
C ASP A 398 -6.71 29.80 25.73
N GLU A 399 -7.21 29.32 26.89
CA GLU A 399 -8.66 29.23 27.11
C GLU A 399 -9.16 30.58 27.65
N GLN A 400 -9.32 31.55 26.74
CA GLN A 400 -9.91 32.84 27.06
C GLN A 400 -11.45 32.73 27.10
N SER A 401 -11.99 32.16 28.18
CA SER A 401 -13.36 32.40 28.64
C SER A 401 -13.39 32.49 30.16
N ILE A 402 -13.94 33.59 30.68
CA ILE A 402 -14.02 33.89 32.12
C ILE A 402 -14.92 32.88 32.86
N GLU A 403 -15.89 32.26 32.18
CA GLU A 403 -16.72 31.17 32.74
C GLU A 403 -15.99 29.82 32.80
N GLN A 404 -15.00 29.58 31.94
CA GLN A 404 -14.19 28.34 31.97
C GLN A 404 -13.01 28.41 32.95
N SER A 405 -12.61 29.61 33.40
CA SER A 405 -11.38 29.85 34.17
C SER A 405 -11.24 29.06 35.49
N LEU A 406 -12.33 28.64 36.14
CA LEU A 406 -12.26 27.75 37.32
C LEU A 406 -12.04 26.27 36.96
N SER A 407 -12.62 25.83 35.84
CA SER A 407 -12.47 24.47 35.32
C SER A 407 -11.12 24.28 34.64
N THR A 408 -10.63 25.29 33.93
CA THR A 408 -9.36 25.22 33.20
C THR A 408 -8.14 25.33 34.12
N PHE A 409 -8.20 26.17 35.16
CA PHE A 409 -7.14 26.21 36.17
C PHE A 409 -7.00 24.84 36.86
N SER A 410 -8.13 24.20 37.18
CA SER A 410 -8.14 22.84 37.75
C SER A 410 -7.57 21.80 36.79
N SER A 411 -7.84 21.88 35.47
CA SER A 411 -7.25 20.96 34.48
C SER A 411 -5.77 21.21 34.22
N HIS A 412 -5.31 22.47 34.24
CA HIS A 412 -3.87 22.79 34.16
C HIS A 412 -3.12 22.30 35.39
N VAL A 413 -3.68 22.51 36.60
CA VAL A 413 -3.10 21.97 37.84
C VAL A 413 -3.10 20.44 37.82
N THR A 414 -4.15 19.79 37.31
CA THR A 414 -4.19 18.32 37.17
C THR A 414 -3.17 17.78 36.17
N ASN A 415 -2.78 18.56 35.16
CA ASN A 415 -1.72 18.19 34.21
C ASN A 415 -0.30 18.46 34.76
N ILE A 416 -0.18 19.30 35.79
CA ILE A 416 1.09 19.71 36.41
C ILE A 416 1.39 18.91 37.70
N VAL A 417 0.37 18.44 38.43
CA VAL A 417 0.47 17.77 39.73
C VAL A 417 0.43 16.25 39.63
#